data_AF-A0A447Y0K5-F1
#
_entry.id   AF-A0A447Y0K5-F1
#
_cell.length_a   1.000
_cell.length_b   1.000
_cell.length_c   1.000
_cell.angle_alpha   90.00
_cell.angle_beta   90.00
_cell.angle_gamma   90.00
#
_symmetry.space_group_name_H-M   'P 1'
#
loop_
_entity.id
_entity.type
_entity.pdbx_description
1 polymer ?
#
loop_
_entity_poly.entity_id
_entity_poly.type
_entity_poly.pdbx_seq_one_letter_code
_entity_poly.pdbx_strand_id
1 'polypeptide(L)'
;MDTVNIYRLSFISCLVMAMPSALAVEFNLNVLDKSMRDRIDISLLKEKGVIAPGEYFVSVAVNNNQISNGQKINWQKKGDKTIPCINDSLVDKFGLKPDIRQSLPQIDRCIDFSSRPEMLFNFDQANQQLNISIPQAWLAWHSENWAPPSTWKEGVAGVLMDYNLFASSYRPQDGSSSTNLNAYGTAGINARGMALTQ
;
A
#
# COMPACT_ATOMS: atom_id res chain seq x y z
N MET A 1 65.12 -10.54 -24.56
CA MET A 1 63.81 -9.94 -24.18
C MET A 1 63.83 -9.80 -22.68
N ASP A 2 64.00 -8.56 -22.22
CA ASP A 2 64.40 -8.26 -20.85
C ASP A 2 63.25 -8.53 -19.87
N THR A 3 63.58 -9.13 -18.72
CA THR A 3 62.63 -9.46 -17.65
C THR A 3 61.84 -8.24 -17.16
N VAL A 4 62.44 -7.06 -17.21
CA VAL A 4 61.80 -5.76 -16.91
C VAL A 4 60.63 -5.45 -17.86
N ASN A 5 60.73 -5.87 -19.13
CA ASN A 5 59.70 -5.62 -20.13
C ASN A 5 58.48 -6.54 -19.92
N ILE A 6 58.72 -7.77 -19.44
CA ILE A 6 57.67 -8.74 -19.10
C ILE A 6 56.85 -8.27 -17.89
N TYR A 7 57.51 -7.74 -16.84
CA TYR A 7 56.79 -7.20 -15.68
C TYR A 7 56.00 -5.93 -16.01
N ARG A 8 56.53 -5.05 -16.87
CA ARG A 8 55.79 -3.86 -17.35
C ARG A 8 54.56 -4.24 -18.18
N LEU A 9 54.69 -5.21 -19.09
CA LEU A 9 53.58 -5.73 -19.88
C LEU A 9 52.51 -6.41 -19.00
N SER A 10 52.93 -7.14 -17.97
CA SER A 10 52.03 -7.80 -17.01
C SER A 10 51.27 -6.79 -16.13
N PHE A 11 51.94 -5.72 -15.67
CA PHE A 11 51.29 -4.64 -14.91
C PHE A 11 50.26 -3.88 -15.74
N ILE A 12 50.57 -3.58 -17.01
CA ILE A 12 49.66 -2.88 -17.91
C ILE A 12 48.44 -3.75 -18.25
N SER A 13 48.64 -5.06 -18.44
CA SER A 13 47.54 -6.01 -18.70
C SER A 13 46.57 -6.12 -17.51
N CYS A 14 47.08 -6.07 -16.27
CA CYS A 14 46.25 -6.11 -15.06
C CYS A 14 45.43 -4.81 -14.88
N LEU A 15 46.00 -3.65 -15.24
CA LEU A 15 45.32 -2.35 -15.15
C LEU A 15 44.11 -2.24 -16.09
N VAL A 16 44.15 -2.89 -17.25
CA VAL A 16 43.04 -2.89 -18.24
C VAL A 16 41.86 -3.75 -17.77
N MET A 17 42.11 -4.83 -17.02
CA MET A 17 41.04 -5.67 -16.43
C MET A 17 40.36 -5.03 -15.21
N ALA A 18 40.97 -4.02 -14.59
CA ALA A 18 40.43 -3.34 -13.42
C ALA A 18 39.50 -2.17 -13.74
N MET A 19 39.22 -1.88 -15.03
CA MET A 19 38.32 -0.80 -15.40
C MET A 19 36.86 -1.20 -15.10
N PRO A 20 36.17 -0.50 -14.18
CA PRO A 20 34.76 -0.72 -13.98
C PRO A 20 34.02 -0.31 -15.24
N SER A 21 33.20 -1.21 -15.78
CA SER A 21 32.32 -0.91 -16.90
C SER A 21 31.25 0.08 -16.42
N ALA A 22 31.40 1.36 -16.77
CA ALA A 22 30.37 2.36 -16.51
C ALA A 22 29.22 2.14 -17.51
N LEU A 23 28.14 1.49 -17.07
CA LEU A 23 26.92 1.41 -17.86
C LEU A 23 26.07 2.64 -17.59
N ALA A 24 26.12 3.61 -18.51
CA ALA A 24 25.20 4.74 -18.51
C ALA A 24 23.93 4.35 -19.28
N VAL A 25 22.77 4.48 -18.63
CA VAL A 25 21.47 4.33 -19.28
C VAL A 25 21.01 5.70 -19.75
N GLU A 26 20.66 5.81 -21.03
CA GLU A 26 20.15 7.04 -21.62
C GLU A 26 18.82 6.80 -22.33
N PHE A 27 17.86 7.69 -22.10
CA PHE A 27 16.53 7.63 -22.69
C PHE A 27 16.46 8.53 -23.93
N ASN A 28 15.90 8.01 -25.02
CA ASN A 28 15.69 8.79 -26.23
C ASN A 28 14.46 9.69 -26.09
N LEU A 29 14.69 10.99 -25.91
CA LEU A 29 13.66 12.02 -25.78
C LEU A 29 12.82 12.24 -27.06
N ASN A 30 13.27 11.75 -28.21
CA ASN A 30 12.53 11.90 -29.46
C ASN A 30 11.25 11.06 -29.53
N VAL A 31 11.05 10.16 -28.57
CA VAL A 31 9.79 9.41 -28.40
C VAL A 31 8.74 10.23 -27.65
N LEU A 32 9.15 11.22 -26.85
CA LEU A 32 8.22 12.08 -26.13
C LEU A 32 7.59 13.12 -27.06
N ASP A 33 6.37 13.53 -26.72
CA ASP A 33 5.66 14.56 -27.46
C ASP A 33 6.46 15.87 -27.48
N LYS A 34 6.43 16.56 -28.63
CA LYS A 34 7.28 17.73 -28.89
C LYS A 34 7.01 18.86 -27.89
N SER A 35 5.78 18.96 -27.40
CA SER A 35 5.35 19.94 -26.39
C SER A 35 6.01 19.77 -25.01
N MET A 36 6.49 18.55 -24.72
CA MET A 36 7.03 18.16 -23.41
C MET A 36 8.57 18.19 -23.34
N ARG A 37 9.25 18.16 -24.50
CA ARG A 37 10.72 18.00 -24.57
C ARG A 37 11.49 19.13 -23.89
N ASP A 38 10.98 20.36 -23.96
CA ASP A 38 11.66 21.55 -23.42
C ASP A 38 11.24 21.88 -21.98
N ARG A 39 10.31 21.10 -21.39
CA ARG A 39 9.68 21.40 -20.09
C ARG A 39 9.96 20.36 -19.00
N ILE A 40 10.62 19.25 -19.31
CA ILE A 40 10.77 18.12 -18.40
C ILE A 40 12.25 17.77 -18.22
N ASP A 41 12.71 17.85 -16.97
CA ASP A 41 13.99 17.30 -16.57
C ASP A 41 13.85 15.77 -16.34
N ILE A 42 14.25 14.98 -17.33
CA ILE A 42 14.25 13.52 -17.26
C ILE A 42 15.54 12.94 -16.67
N SER A 43 16.47 13.78 -16.18
CA SER A 43 17.69 13.28 -15.53
C SER A 43 17.38 12.36 -14.35
N LEU A 44 16.26 12.64 -13.66
CA LEU A 44 15.70 11.84 -12.57
C LEU A 44 15.37 10.39 -12.97
N LEU A 45 15.07 10.13 -14.24
CA LEU A 45 14.74 8.78 -14.72
C LEU A 45 15.99 7.93 -15.01
N LYS A 46 17.17 8.57 -15.11
CA LYS A 46 18.44 7.87 -15.36
C LYS A 46 18.90 7.07 -14.13
N GLU A 47 18.50 7.50 -12.94
CA GLU A 47 18.82 6.83 -11.69
C GLU A 47 17.72 5.84 -11.28
N LYS A 48 18.13 4.63 -10.89
CA LYS A 48 17.18 3.62 -10.42
C LYS A 48 16.59 4.05 -9.08
N GLY A 49 15.26 3.99 -8.97
CA GLY A 49 14.54 4.18 -7.71
C GLY A 49 14.33 5.64 -7.30
N VAL A 50 14.68 6.61 -8.14
CA VAL A 50 14.35 8.02 -7.89
C VAL A 50 12.85 8.24 -8.10
N ILE A 51 12.22 8.90 -7.12
CA ILE A 51 10.80 9.27 -7.14
C ILE A 51 10.73 10.77 -7.37
N ALA A 52 10.04 11.18 -8.43
CA ALA A 52 9.78 12.60 -8.66
C ALA A 52 8.81 13.15 -7.60
N PRO A 53 8.97 14.39 -7.12
CA PRO A 53 7.98 15.02 -6.26
C PRO A 53 6.64 15.17 -6.97
N GLY A 54 5.54 14.96 -6.25
CA GLY A 54 4.19 15.07 -6.79
C GLY A 54 3.18 14.16 -6.11
N GLU A 55 1.93 14.23 -6.56
CA GLU A 55 0.85 13.40 -6.04
C GLU A 55 0.75 12.08 -6.79
N TYR A 56 0.76 10.97 -6.04
CA TYR A 56 0.56 9.63 -6.58
C TYR A 56 -0.64 8.99 -5.90
N PHE A 57 -1.44 8.28 -6.69
CA PHE A 57 -2.50 7.42 -6.18
C PHE A 57 -1.93 6.04 -5.94
N VAL A 58 -1.90 5.60 -4.68
CA VAL A 58 -1.21 4.36 -4.29
C VAL A 58 -2.06 3.51 -3.36
N SER A 59 -1.85 2.20 -3.41
CA SER A 59 -2.18 1.32 -2.30
C SER A 59 -1.16 1.47 -1.17
N VAL A 60 -1.55 1.16 0.06
CA VAL A 60 -0.66 1.26 1.23
C VAL A 60 -0.69 -0.06 2.00
N ALA A 61 0.50 -0.60 2.27
CA ALA A 61 0.69 -1.80 3.05
C ALA A 61 1.67 -1.56 4.20
N VAL A 62 1.37 -2.10 5.38
CA VAL A 62 2.20 -2.06 6.59
C VAL A 62 2.58 -3.50 6.96
N ASN A 63 3.87 -3.81 7.02
CA ASN A 63 4.38 -5.17 7.29
C ASN A 63 3.65 -6.24 6.45
N ASN A 64 3.52 -5.99 5.14
CA ASN A 64 2.84 -6.85 4.15
C ASN A 64 1.31 -6.95 4.30
N ASN A 65 0.70 -6.28 5.28
CA ASN A 65 -0.76 -6.18 5.40
C ASN A 65 -1.27 -4.93 4.68
N GLN A 66 -2.17 -5.10 3.71
CA GLN A 66 -2.74 -3.99 2.95
C GLN A 66 -3.80 -3.24 3.78
N ILE A 67 -3.49 -1.99 4.16
CA ILE A 67 -4.35 -1.14 4.98
C ILE A 67 -5.18 -0.16 4.15
N SER A 68 -4.83 0.03 2.88
CA SER A 68 -5.55 0.90 1.95
C SER A 68 -5.39 0.42 0.50
N ASN A 69 -6.50 0.41 -0.23
CA ASN A 69 -6.52 0.04 -1.66
C ASN A 69 -6.33 1.24 -2.60
N GLY A 70 -6.28 2.46 -2.07
CA GLY A 70 -6.18 3.64 -2.91
C GLY A 70 -6.18 4.92 -2.10
N GLN A 71 -5.08 5.66 -2.15
CA GLN A 71 -4.91 6.91 -1.44
C GLN A 71 -4.02 7.85 -2.24
N LYS A 72 -4.44 9.12 -2.35
CA LYS A 72 -3.56 10.17 -2.88
C LYS A 72 -2.57 10.57 -1.81
N ILE A 73 -1.28 10.39 -2.10
CA ILE A 73 -0.18 10.77 -1.21
C ILE A 73 0.74 11.70 -2.02
N ASN A 74 1.18 12.80 -1.40
CA ASN A 74 2.08 13.74 -2.02
C ASN A 74 3.52 13.43 -1.60
N TRP A 75 4.39 13.16 -2.57
CA TRP A 75 5.82 12.99 -2.40
C TRP A 75 6.52 14.35 -2.47
N GLN A 76 7.24 14.71 -1.43
CA GLN A 76 7.88 16.02 -1.30
C GLN A 76 9.39 15.87 -1.22
N LYS A 77 10.10 16.82 -1.84
CA LYS A 77 11.56 16.89 -1.76
C LYS A 77 11.96 17.43 -0.39
N LYS A 78 12.70 16.65 0.40
CA LYS A 78 13.31 17.03 1.68
C LYS A 78 14.82 16.80 1.57
N GLY A 79 15.58 17.86 1.27
CA GLY A 79 16.99 17.76 0.90
C GLY A 79 17.17 17.02 -0.43
N ASP A 80 18.02 15.99 -0.43
CA ASP A 80 18.30 15.16 -1.62
C ASP A 80 17.34 13.96 -1.77
N LYS A 81 16.39 13.78 -0.85
CA LYS A 81 15.45 12.66 -0.86
C LYS A 81 14.03 13.14 -1.12
N THR A 82 13.25 12.31 -1.80
CA THR A 82 11.80 12.49 -1.93
C THR A 82 11.09 11.57 -0.95
N ILE A 83 10.29 12.13 -0.04
CA ILE A 83 9.59 11.38 1.01
C ILE A 83 8.07 11.53 0.88
N PRO A 84 7.27 10.49 1.23
CA PRO A 84 5.83 10.61 1.23
C PRO A 84 5.34 11.45 2.41
N CYS A 85 4.44 12.40 2.16
CA CYS A 85 3.69 13.10 3.19
C CYS A 85 2.51 12.22 3.64
N ILE A 86 2.67 11.54 4.77
CA ILE A 86 1.62 10.72 5.38
C ILE A 86 0.82 11.60 6.34
N ASN A 87 -0.49 11.67 6.15
CA ASN A 87 -1.36 12.44 7.04
C ASN A 87 -1.74 11.65 8.30
N ASP A 88 -2.27 12.36 9.29
CA ASP A 88 -2.65 11.83 10.59
C ASP A 88 -3.62 10.63 10.50
N SER A 89 -4.67 10.77 9.68
CA SER A 89 -5.68 9.73 9.46
C SER A 89 -5.14 8.43 8.85
N LEU A 90 -4.07 8.49 8.04
CA LEU A 90 -3.42 7.29 7.51
C LEU A 90 -2.54 6.63 8.57
N VAL A 91 -1.83 7.41 9.38
CA VAL A 91 -0.99 6.87 10.45
C VAL A 91 -1.82 6.11 11.49
N ASP A 92 -3.05 6.53 11.76
CA ASP A 92 -3.95 5.80 12.68
C ASP A 92 -4.31 4.38 12.22
N LYS A 93 -4.10 4.08 10.94
CA LYS A 93 -4.29 2.74 10.37
C LYS A 93 -3.04 1.87 10.45
N PHE A 94 -1.90 2.41 10.88
CA PHE A 94 -0.65 1.66 10.99
C PHE A 94 -0.66 0.66 12.16
N GLY A 95 -1.59 0.82 13.11
CA GLY A 95 -1.65 -0.04 14.30
C GLY A 95 -0.52 0.21 15.31
N LEU A 96 0.01 1.44 15.35
CA LEU A 96 1.03 1.85 16.31
C LEU A 96 0.51 1.81 17.75
N LYS A 97 1.40 1.53 18.71
CA LYS A 97 1.08 1.72 20.14
C LYS A 97 0.80 3.20 20.42
N PRO A 98 -0.09 3.51 21.39
CA PRO A 98 -0.48 4.89 21.70
C PRO A 98 0.71 5.81 22.05
N ASP A 99 1.68 5.31 22.82
CA ASP A 99 2.90 6.04 23.22
C ASP A 99 3.78 6.36 22.01
N ILE A 100 3.93 5.41 21.08
CA ILE A 100 4.67 5.63 19.83
C ILE A 100 3.95 6.63 18.95
N ARG A 101 2.63 6.49 18.77
CA ARG A 101 1.82 7.39 17.96
C ARG A 101 1.87 8.83 18.47
N GLN A 102 1.79 9.04 19.79
CA GLN A 102 1.88 10.36 20.41
C GLN A 102 3.29 10.99 20.30
N SER A 103 4.33 10.16 20.16
CA SER A 103 5.71 10.64 19.98
C SER A 103 6.00 11.19 18.58
N LEU A 104 5.09 11.01 17.61
CA LEU A 104 5.25 11.47 16.23
C LEU A 104 4.58 12.85 16.06
N PRO A 105 5.35 13.93 15.84
CA PRO A 105 4.78 15.25 15.65
C PRO A 105 4.17 15.40 14.26
N GLN A 106 3.15 16.26 14.16
CA GLN A 106 2.60 16.68 12.87
C GLN A 106 3.23 18.02 12.46
N ILE A 107 3.82 18.07 11.27
CA ILE A 107 4.41 19.26 10.65
C ILE A 107 3.75 19.46 9.29
N ASP A 108 3.15 20.63 9.05
CA ASP A 108 2.52 20.97 7.77
C ASP A 108 1.51 19.93 7.23
N ARG A 109 0.72 19.33 8.13
CA ARG A 109 -0.27 18.25 7.85
C ARG A 109 0.34 16.88 7.48
N CYS A 110 1.65 16.73 7.57
CA CYS A 110 2.36 15.47 7.43
C CYS A 110 2.86 15.02 8.81
N ILE A 111 2.85 13.71 9.07
CA ILE A 111 3.48 13.14 10.26
C ILE A 111 4.98 13.01 10.01
N ASP A 112 5.78 13.51 10.95
CA ASP A 112 7.24 13.42 10.87
C ASP A 112 7.74 12.14 11.54
N PHE A 113 8.34 11.26 10.75
CA PHE A 113 8.95 10.01 11.21
C PHE A 113 10.45 10.13 11.49
N SER A 114 11.02 11.33 11.43
CA SER A 114 12.47 11.55 11.62
C SER A 114 12.98 11.10 12.99
N SER A 115 12.12 11.08 14.03
CA SER A 115 12.44 10.57 15.36
C SER A 115 12.50 9.03 15.45
N ARG A 116 12.08 8.33 14.38
CA ARG A 116 11.92 6.88 14.30
C ARG A 116 12.44 6.34 12.95
N PRO A 117 13.75 6.46 12.67
CA PRO A 117 14.35 6.06 11.39
C PRO A 117 14.19 4.57 11.06
N GLU A 118 13.87 3.73 12.04
CA GLU A 118 13.61 2.30 11.88
C GLU A 118 12.27 2.00 11.19
N MET A 119 11.37 3.00 11.06
CA MET A 119 10.21 2.93 10.17
C MET A 119 10.65 3.24 8.74
N LEU A 120 10.58 2.24 7.86
CA LEU A 120 11.02 2.35 6.47
C LEU A 120 9.82 2.51 5.54
N PHE A 121 9.96 3.40 4.56
CA PHE A 121 8.95 3.69 3.55
C PHE A 121 9.54 3.40 2.17
N ASN A 122 9.03 2.37 1.51
CA ASN A 122 9.46 1.96 0.18
C ASN A 122 8.31 2.08 -0.81
N PHE A 123 8.45 2.97 -1.79
CA PHE A 123 7.44 3.14 -2.83
C PHE A 123 7.78 2.27 -4.04
N ASP A 124 6.98 1.23 -4.26
CA ASP A 124 6.99 0.45 -5.50
C ASP A 124 6.20 1.23 -6.56
N GLN A 125 6.93 1.98 -7.39
CA GLN A 125 6.34 2.80 -8.45
C GLN A 125 5.62 1.97 -9.51
N ALA A 126 6.11 0.76 -9.81
CA ALA A 126 5.55 -0.09 -10.86
C ALA A 126 4.18 -0.64 -10.46
N ASN A 127 4.03 -1.05 -9.19
CA ASN A 127 2.78 -1.56 -8.64
C ASN A 127 1.91 -0.46 -7.99
N GLN A 128 2.36 0.80 -7.98
CA GLN A 128 1.72 1.91 -7.28
C GLN A 128 1.38 1.56 -5.81
N GLN A 129 2.37 1.00 -5.09
CA GLN A 129 2.19 0.53 -3.72
C GLN A 129 3.25 1.12 -2.79
N LEU A 130 2.79 1.80 -1.73
CA LEU A 130 3.65 2.22 -0.63
C LEU A 130 3.74 1.10 0.40
N ASN A 131 4.93 0.50 0.51
CA ASN A 131 5.25 -0.52 1.50
C ASN A 131 5.92 0.14 2.71
N ILE A 132 5.36 -0.08 3.89
CA ILE A 132 5.83 0.50 5.15
C ILE A 132 6.26 -0.64 6.06
N SER A 133 7.53 -0.62 6.48
CA SER A 133 8.08 -1.59 7.43
C SER A 133 8.19 -0.93 8.80
N ILE A 134 7.50 -1.50 9.79
CA ILE A 134 7.44 -0.99 11.16
C ILE A 134 7.96 -2.06 12.13
N PRO A 135 8.91 -1.74 13.02
CA PRO A 135 9.34 -2.66 14.07
C PRO A 135 8.17 -3.18 14.92
N GLN A 136 8.13 -4.50 15.15
CA GLN A 136 7.07 -5.13 15.95
C GLN A 136 6.94 -4.56 17.37
N ALA A 137 8.05 -4.07 17.95
CA ALA A 137 8.05 -3.42 19.27
C ALA A 137 7.14 -2.18 19.34
N TRP A 138 6.82 -1.56 18.19
CA TRP A 138 6.04 -0.33 18.08
C TRP A 138 4.58 -0.54 17.68
N LEU A 139 4.20 -1.79 17.34
CA LEU A 139 2.82 -2.14 17.01
C LEU A 139 2.05 -2.55 18.26
N ALA A 140 0.77 -2.16 18.32
CA ALA A 140 -0.09 -2.44 19.47
C ALA A 140 -0.45 -3.93 19.59
N TRP A 141 -0.66 -4.60 18.45
CA TRP A 141 -1.00 -6.02 18.38
C TRP A 141 -0.42 -6.64 17.11
N HIS A 142 0.10 -7.86 17.22
CA HIS A 142 0.58 -8.66 16.09
C HIS A 142 -0.18 -9.99 16.09
N SER A 143 -1.11 -10.15 15.18
CA SER A 143 -1.50 -11.49 14.74
C SER A 143 -1.79 -11.41 13.25
N GLU A 144 -1.57 -12.50 12.52
CA GLU A 144 -1.72 -12.52 11.05
C GLU A 144 -3.09 -12.03 10.57
N ASN A 145 -4.13 -12.17 11.41
CA ASN A 145 -5.51 -11.83 11.07
C ASN A 145 -6.09 -10.65 11.89
N TRP A 146 -5.25 -9.91 12.63
CA TRP A 146 -5.73 -8.80 13.44
C TRP A 146 -5.81 -7.50 12.62
N ALA A 147 -6.99 -6.89 12.60
CA ALA A 147 -7.22 -5.56 12.03
C ALA A 147 -7.49 -4.55 13.17
N PRO A 148 -6.75 -3.43 13.25
CA PRO A 148 -6.92 -2.46 14.32
C PRO A 148 -8.36 -1.91 14.35
N PRO A 149 -8.94 -1.61 15.53
CA PRO A 149 -10.29 -1.08 15.62
C PRO A 149 -10.54 0.19 14.77
N SER A 150 -9.50 0.97 14.49
CA SER A 150 -9.55 2.16 13.62
C SER A 150 -9.89 1.85 12.15
N THR A 151 -9.74 0.60 11.70
CA THR A 151 -10.12 0.18 10.34
C THR A 151 -11.56 -0.32 10.24
N TRP A 152 -12.26 -0.46 11.36
CA TRP A 152 -13.62 -1.01 11.37
C TRP A 152 -14.62 0.02 10.86
N LYS A 153 -15.57 -0.41 10.04
CA LYS A 153 -16.65 0.43 9.52
C LYS A 153 -17.97 0.02 10.15
N GLU A 154 -18.77 0.99 10.58
CA GLU A 154 -20.10 0.78 11.17
C GLU A 154 -21.18 0.34 10.17
N GLY A 155 -20.81 0.12 8.91
CA GLY A 155 -21.74 -0.15 7.81
C GLY A 155 -22.47 1.11 7.33
N VAL A 156 -23.33 0.93 6.32
CA VAL A 156 -24.18 2.00 5.77
C VAL A 156 -25.58 1.81 6.33
N ALA A 157 -26.20 2.87 6.86
CA ALA A 157 -27.52 2.76 7.46
C ALA A 157 -28.57 2.27 6.46
N GLY A 158 -29.41 1.32 6.87
CA GLY A 158 -30.33 0.64 5.98
C GLY A 158 -31.39 -0.20 6.68
N VAL A 159 -32.31 -0.70 5.87
CA VAL A 159 -33.37 -1.65 6.25
C VAL A 159 -33.20 -2.90 5.40
N LEU A 160 -33.33 -4.06 6.02
CA LEU A 160 -33.21 -5.38 5.38
C LEU A 160 -34.48 -6.18 5.65
N MET A 161 -34.93 -6.97 4.66
CA MET A 161 -36.05 -7.90 4.83
C MET A 161 -35.70 -9.19 4.10
N ASP A 162 -35.73 -10.29 4.84
CA ASP A 162 -35.57 -11.65 4.33
C ASP A 162 -36.87 -12.42 4.53
N TYR A 163 -37.20 -13.31 3.59
CA TYR A 163 -38.41 -14.12 3.67
C TYR A 163 -38.17 -15.50 3.07
N ASN A 164 -38.77 -16.51 3.70
CA ASN A 164 -38.73 -17.88 3.25
C ASN A 164 -40.14 -18.47 3.17
N LEU A 165 -40.44 -19.15 2.05
CA LEU A 165 -41.74 -19.71 1.73
C LEU A 165 -41.58 -21.20 1.44
N PHE A 166 -42.25 -22.04 2.22
CA PHE A 166 -42.29 -23.48 2.04
C PHE A 166 -43.68 -23.92 1.63
N ALA A 167 -43.79 -24.46 0.43
CA ALA A 167 -45.00 -25.12 -0.03
C ALA A 167 -44.73 -26.62 -0.19
N SER A 168 -45.59 -27.46 0.39
CA SER A 168 -45.54 -28.90 0.19
C SER A 168 -46.93 -29.43 -0.13
N SER A 169 -46.97 -30.45 -0.98
CA SER A 169 -48.20 -31.16 -1.33
C SER A 169 -47.98 -32.64 -1.18
N TYR A 170 -48.85 -33.27 -0.40
CA TYR A 170 -48.84 -34.70 -0.16
C TYR A 170 -50.06 -35.33 -0.83
N ARG A 171 -49.82 -36.30 -1.72
CA ARG A 171 -50.86 -37.02 -2.47
C ARG A 171 -50.63 -38.54 -2.36
N PRO A 172 -51.24 -39.22 -1.37
CA PRO A 172 -51.14 -40.67 -1.24
C PRO A 172 -52.00 -41.40 -2.29
N GLN A 173 -51.71 -42.69 -2.53
CA GLN A 173 -52.50 -43.55 -3.44
C GLN A 173 -53.91 -43.86 -2.91
N ASP A 174 -54.05 -44.03 -1.59
CA ASP A 174 -55.32 -44.16 -0.88
C ASP A 174 -55.40 -43.12 0.24
N GLY A 175 -56.56 -42.46 0.39
CA GLY A 175 -56.80 -41.42 1.41
C GLY A 175 -56.78 -39.98 0.86
N SER A 176 -56.88 -38.99 1.75
CA SER A 176 -57.00 -37.57 1.39
C SER A 176 -55.64 -36.91 1.18
N SER A 177 -55.51 -36.12 0.11
CA SER A 177 -54.34 -35.26 -0.11
C SER A 177 -54.32 -34.06 0.83
N SER A 178 -53.13 -33.60 1.20
CA SER A 178 -52.95 -32.36 1.96
C SER A 178 -51.96 -31.42 1.28
N THR A 179 -52.13 -30.13 1.53
CA THR A 179 -51.22 -29.08 1.07
C THR A 179 -50.90 -28.22 2.27
N ASN A 180 -49.61 -27.96 2.48
CA ASN A 180 -49.14 -27.08 3.54
C ASN A 180 -48.36 -25.92 2.93
N LEU A 181 -48.61 -24.73 3.45
CA LEU A 181 -47.90 -23.51 3.13
C LEU A 181 -47.44 -22.87 4.42
N ASN A 182 -46.13 -22.70 4.56
CA ASN A 182 -45.51 -22.04 5.70
C ASN A 182 -44.65 -20.88 5.20
N ALA A 183 -44.67 -19.79 5.96
CA ALA A 183 -43.89 -18.60 5.68
C ALA A 183 -43.25 -18.11 6.96
N TYR A 184 -42.00 -17.69 6.89
CA TYR A 184 -41.34 -16.94 7.95
C TYR A 184 -40.38 -15.95 7.32
N GLY A 185 -40.14 -14.84 8.00
CA GLY A 185 -39.25 -13.80 7.53
C GLY A 185 -38.60 -13.08 8.69
N THR A 186 -37.61 -12.26 8.36
CA THR A 186 -36.88 -11.43 9.31
C THR A 186 -36.75 -10.04 8.72
N ALA A 187 -37.07 -9.02 9.51
CA ALA A 187 -36.84 -7.63 9.16
C ALA A 187 -35.73 -7.07 10.05
N GLY A 188 -34.84 -6.24 9.49
CA GLY A 188 -33.74 -5.67 10.23
C GLY A 188 -33.48 -4.21 9.87
N ILE A 189 -32.91 -3.48 10.82
CA ILE A 189 -32.46 -2.10 10.63
C ILE A 189 -31.03 -2.01 11.15
N ASN A 190 -30.16 -1.34 10.42
CA ASN A 190 -28.82 -1.02 10.88
C ASN A 190 -28.58 0.49 10.82
N ALA A 191 -27.99 1.05 11.87
CA ALA A 191 -27.63 2.46 11.96
C ALA A 191 -26.50 2.67 12.98
N ARG A 192 -25.39 3.28 12.53
CA ARG A 192 -24.27 3.73 13.39
C ARG A 192 -23.79 2.71 14.43
N GLY A 193 -23.44 1.51 13.97
CA GLY A 193 -22.95 0.43 14.83
C GLY A 193 -24.03 -0.35 15.59
N MET A 194 -25.29 0.06 15.53
CA MET A 194 -26.43 -0.71 16.03
C MET A 194 -27.07 -1.52 14.91
N ALA A 195 -27.37 -2.79 15.17
CA ALA A 195 -28.17 -3.66 14.31
C ALA A 195 -29.30 -4.30 15.12
N LEU A 196 -30.54 -4.17 14.63
CA LEU A 196 -31.74 -4.78 15.19
C LEU A 196 -32.34 -5.73 14.15
N THR A 197 -32.71 -6.95 14.56
CA THR A 197 -33.42 -7.93 13.73
C THR A 197 -34.65 -8.43 14.47
N GLN A 198 -35.79 -8.51 13.78
CA GLN A 198 -37.07 -9.01 14.28
C GLN A 198 -37.66 -10.04 13.34
#